data_AF-A0A2N9XNL3-F1
#
_entry.id   AF-A0A2N9XNL3-F1
#
_cell.length_a   1.000
_cell.length_b   1.000
_cell.length_c   1.000
_cell.angle_alpha   90.00
_cell.angle_beta   90.00
_cell.angle_gamma   90.00
#
_symmetry.space_group_name_H-M   'P 1'
#
loop_
_entity.id
_entity.type
_entity.pdbx_description
1 polymer ?
#
loop_
_entity_poly.entity_id
_entity_poly.type
_entity_poly.pdbx_seq_one_letter_code
_entity_poly.pdbx_strand_id
1 'polypeptide(L)'
;MTLVTLYKTTLNEKTPDIVLYRAIAENNTSYLEREDENEKFNKLWNVDDCSPTTFKSAEDIILLMKDIEIVLDEARKNNDIKICNHLKEIFVLCKICLWNINLFYLVFSPWGGPAEMYPYVIPKKYRFNISDIDD
;
A
#
# COMPACT_ATOMS: atom_id res chain seq x y z
N MET A 1 -9.49 1.75 -7.69
CA MET A 1 -8.54 0.71 -7.23
C MET A 1 -7.29 1.43 -6.78
N THR A 2 -7.04 1.42 -5.47
CA THR A 2 -5.89 2.08 -4.87
C THR A 2 -4.63 1.24 -5.14
N LEU A 3 -3.61 1.80 -5.80
CA LEU A 3 -2.31 1.17 -5.97
C LEU A 3 -1.39 1.54 -4.80
N VAL A 4 -0.87 0.54 -4.09
CA VAL A 4 0.15 0.75 -3.05
C VAL A 4 1.52 0.46 -3.63
N THR A 5 2.41 1.45 -3.58
CA THR A 5 3.77 1.35 -4.15
C THR A 5 4.82 1.56 -3.06
N LEU A 6 5.78 0.64 -2.98
CA LEU A 6 6.99 0.80 -2.18
C LEU A 6 8.08 1.46 -3.03
N TYR A 7 8.57 2.59 -2.56
CA TYR A 7 9.68 3.31 -3.16
C TYR A 7 10.95 3.19 -2.33
N LYS A 8 12.09 3.25 -3.01
CA LYS A 8 13.40 3.52 -2.42
C LYS A 8 13.82 4.95 -2.73
N THR A 9 14.08 5.70 -1.66
CA THR A 9 14.65 7.05 -1.72
C THR A 9 16.02 7.00 -2.38
N THR A 10 16.27 7.88 -3.34
CA THR A 10 17.60 8.11 -3.91
C THR A 10 18.25 9.32 -3.27
N LEU A 11 19.56 9.26 -3.04
CA LEU A 11 20.31 10.32 -2.35
C LEU A 11 20.58 11.57 -3.21
N ASN A 12 20.25 11.51 -4.51
CA ASN A 12 20.61 12.54 -5.47
C ASN A 12 19.33 13.04 -6.12
N GLU A 13 18.96 14.30 -5.85
CA GLU A 13 17.69 14.94 -6.24
C GLU A 13 17.42 14.93 -7.76
N LYS A 14 18.46 14.68 -8.57
CA LYS A 14 18.34 14.55 -10.04
C LYS A 14 17.92 13.15 -10.51
N THR A 15 17.87 12.19 -9.60
CA THR A 15 17.50 10.80 -9.89
C THR A 15 16.10 10.56 -9.32
N PRO A 16 15.16 10.00 -10.09
CA PRO A 16 13.87 9.62 -9.55
C PRO A 16 14.04 8.47 -8.55
N ASP A 17 13.16 8.46 -7.54
CA ASP A 17 13.07 7.34 -6.60
C ASP A 17 12.70 6.04 -7.32
N ILE A 18 13.21 4.92 -6.79
CA ILE A 18 13.12 3.63 -7.45
C ILE A 18 11.86 2.91 -6.96
N VAL A 19 10.99 2.53 -7.89
CA VAL A 19 9.85 1.62 -7.60
C VAL A 19 10.42 0.23 -7.30
N LEU A 20 10.21 -0.25 -6.07
CA LEU A 20 10.64 -1.59 -5.66
C LEU A 20 9.51 -2.60 -5.76
N TYR A 21 8.30 -2.20 -5.35
CA TYR A 21 7.17 -3.11 -5.24
C TYR A 21 5.85 -2.39 -5.48
N ARG A 22 4.87 -3.12 -6.02
CA ARG A 22 3.50 -2.66 -6.26
C ARG A 22 2.53 -3.73 -5.76
N ALA A 23 1.60 -3.33 -4.92
CA ALA A 23 0.50 -4.14 -4.40
C ALA A 23 -0.82 -3.52 -4.85
N ILE A 24 -1.71 -4.35 -5.39
CA ILE A 24 -3.04 -3.94 -5.86
C ILE A 24 -4.04 -5.06 -5.58
N ALA A 25 -5.27 -4.74 -5.24
CA ALA A 25 -6.34 -5.71 -5.20
C ALA A 25 -7.63 -5.10 -5.77
N GLU A 26 -8.45 -5.94 -6.40
CA GLU A 26 -9.79 -5.53 -6.81
C GLU A 26 -10.60 -5.12 -5.58
N ASN A 27 -11.44 -4.08 -5.73
CA ASN A 27 -12.30 -3.53 -4.68
C ASN A 27 -11.59 -3.03 -3.41
N ASN A 28 -10.26 -2.88 -3.42
CA ASN A 28 -9.54 -2.36 -2.24
C ASN A 28 -9.87 -0.89 -1.91
N THR A 29 -10.40 -0.14 -2.86
CA THR A 29 -10.91 1.23 -2.70
C THR A 29 -11.90 1.30 -1.53
N SER A 30 -12.84 0.35 -1.39
CA SER A 30 -13.82 0.34 -0.30
C SER A 30 -13.20 0.04 1.08
N TYR A 31 -11.89 -0.18 1.15
CA TYR A 31 -11.13 -0.37 2.39
C TYR A 31 -10.08 0.73 2.61
N LEU A 32 -9.42 1.18 1.55
CA LEU A 32 -8.27 2.09 1.65
C LEU A 32 -8.65 3.55 1.45
N GLU A 33 -9.70 3.85 0.70
CA GLU A 33 -10.21 5.22 0.49
C GLU A 33 -11.23 5.50 1.60
N ARG A 34 -10.87 6.41 2.52
CA ARG A 34 -11.60 6.71 3.76
C ARG A 34 -11.79 8.21 3.95
N GLU A 35 -11.75 8.96 2.85
CA GLU A 35 -12.15 10.36 2.78
C GLU A 35 -13.52 10.48 3.47
N ASP A 36 -13.65 11.36 4.47
CA ASP A 36 -14.80 11.50 5.40
C ASP A 36 -14.83 10.67 6.70
N GLU A 37 -13.92 9.72 6.93
CA GLU A 37 -13.87 8.94 8.18
C GLU A 37 -12.72 9.39 9.14
N ASN A 38 -12.44 10.70 9.19
CA ASN A 38 -11.33 11.27 9.98
C ASN A 38 -11.45 11.08 11.51
N GLU A 39 -12.65 10.81 12.03
CA GLU A 39 -12.87 10.49 13.45
C GLU A 39 -12.39 9.07 13.80
N LYS A 40 -12.31 8.19 12.80
CA LYS A 40 -12.00 6.76 12.96
C LYS A 40 -10.59 6.42 12.49
N PHE A 41 -10.10 7.11 11.47
CA PHE A 41 -8.80 6.85 10.85
C PHE A 41 -7.83 8.00 11.07
N ASN A 42 -6.54 7.67 11.24
CA ASN A 42 -5.47 8.64 11.46
C ASN A 42 -4.87 9.16 10.16
N LYS A 43 -4.77 8.29 9.16
CA LYS A 43 -4.04 8.44 7.90
C LYS A 43 -4.84 8.03 6.68
N LEU A 44 -5.62 6.94 6.74
CA LEU A 44 -6.44 6.50 5.60
C LEU A 44 -7.46 7.55 5.17
N TRP A 45 -7.89 8.45 6.07
CA TRP A 45 -8.78 9.55 5.69
C TRP A 45 -8.18 10.53 4.68
N ASN A 46 -6.86 10.52 4.50
CA ASN A 46 -6.16 11.31 3.47
C ASN A 46 -5.95 10.54 2.16
N VAL A 47 -6.47 9.32 2.03
CA VAL A 47 -6.41 8.53 0.80
C VAL A 47 -7.72 8.74 0.06
N ASP A 48 -7.62 9.38 -1.10
CA ASP A 48 -8.74 9.76 -1.96
C ASP A 48 -8.59 9.18 -3.38
N ASP A 49 -9.59 9.43 -4.23
CA ASP A 49 -9.62 8.98 -5.62
C ASP A 49 -8.96 9.97 -6.61
N CYS A 50 -8.42 11.08 -6.11
CA CYS A 50 -7.97 12.23 -6.89
C CYS A 50 -6.45 12.46 -6.87
N SER A 51 -5.74 12.03 -5.82
CA SER A 51 -4.34 12.35 -5.59
C SER A 51 -3.56 11.24 -4.85
N PRO A 52 -2.24 11.12 -5.04
CA PRO A 52 -1.45 10.13 -4.32
C PRO A 52 -1.12 10.60 -2.90
N THR A 53 -1.35 9.73 -1.94
CA THR A 53 -0.98 9.94 -0.53
C THR A 53 0.37 9.29 -0.25
N THR A 54 1.29 10.04 0.34
CA THR A 54 2.67 9.59 0.59
C THR A 54 2.94 9.45 2.08
N PHE A 55 3.45 8.28 2.49
CA PHE A 55 3.80 7.95 3.88
C PHE A 55 5.31 7.73 3.99
N LYS A 56 6.05 8.75 4.45
CA LYS A 56 7.52 8.76 4.51
C LYS A 56 8.09 8.62 5.93
N SER A 57 7.45 9.22 6.92
CA SER A 57 7.97 9.21 8.28
C SER A 57 7.59 7.92 9.02
N ALA A 58 8.39 7.53 10.02
CA ALA A 58 8.05 6.38 10.86
C ALA A 58 6.72 6.58 11.59
N GLU A 59 6.42 7.81 12.01
CA GLU A 59 5.14 8.15 12.64
C GLU A 59 3.97 7.94 11.67
N ASP A 60 4.08 8.40 10.43
CA ASP A 60 3.05 8.19 9.43
C ASP A 60 2.79 6.71 9.19
N ILE A 61 3.85 5.91 9.09
CA ILE A 61 3.75 4.47 8.88
C ILE A 61 3.11 3.76 10.07
N ILE A 62 3.44 4.15 11.31
CA ILE A 62 2.83 3.58 12.52
C ILE A 62 1.33 3.91 12.58
N LEU A 63 0.96 5.16 12.27
CA LEU A 63 -0.44 5.56 12.25
C LEU A 63 -1.22 4.87 11.13
N LEU A 64 -0.60 4.71 9.95
CA LEU A 64 -1.15 3.91 8.86
C LEU A 64 -1.37 2.45 9.29
N MET A 65 -0.40 1.83 9.98
CA MET A 65 -0.55 0.44 10.44
C MET A 65 -1.77 0.26 11.36
N LYS A 66 -2.03 1.21 12.27
CA LYS A 66 -3.23 1.18 13.13
C LYS A 66 -4.51 1.23 12.30
N ASP A 67 -4.55 2.08 11.29
CA ASP A 67 -5.68 2.18 10.38
C ASP A 67 -5.88 0.89 9.57
N ILE A 68 -4.79 0.26 9.12
CA ILE A 68 -4.83 -1.03 8.42
C ILE A 68 -5.37 -2.15 9.33
N GLU A 69 -5.10 -2.15 10.64
CA GLU A 69 -5.69 -3.12 11.58
C GLU A 69 -7.22 -3.00 11.63
N ILE A 70 -7.74 -1.78 11.64
CA ILE A 70 -9.19 -1.52 11.64
C ILE A 70 -9.83 -2.10 10.38
N VAL A 71 -9.30 -1.78 9.20
CA VAL A 71 -9.88 -2.27 7.93
C VAL A 71 -9.64 -3.76 7.70
N LEU A 72 -8.60 -4.33 8.30
CA LEU A 72 -8.38 -5.78 8.30
C LEU A 72 -9.47 -6.50 9.10
N ASP A 73 -9.87 -5.95 10.24
CA ASP A 73 -10.97 -6.50 11.03
C ASP A 73 -12.33 -6.32 10.35
N GLU A 74 -12.53 -5.23 9.59
CA GLU A 74 -13.69 -5.08 8.70
C GLU A 74 -13.71 -6.14 7.60
N ALA A 75 -12.60 -6.34 6.89
CA ALA A 75 -12.48 -7.34 5.83
C ALA A 75 -12.73 -8.76 6.36
N ARG A 76 -12.23 -9.08 7.56
CA ARG A 76 -12.50 -10.36 8.24
C ARG A 76 -13.98 -10.56 8.53
N LYS A 77 -14.68 -9.53 9.04
CA LYS A 77 -16.13 -9.61 9.30
C LYS A 77 -16.94 -9.79 8.01
N ASN A 78 -16.45 -9.26 6.90
CA ASN A 78 -17.06 -9.39 5.58
C ASN A 78 -16.70 -10.70 4.87
N ASN A 79 -15.88 -11.58 5.48
CA ASN A 79 -15.32 -12.78 4.85
C ASN A 79 -14.56 -12.48 3.54
N ASP A 80 -13.96 -11.29 3.42
CA ASP A 80 -13.21 -10.87 2.24
C ASP A 80 -11.74 -11.31 2.35
N ILE A 81 -11.49 -12.58 2.00
CA ILE A 81 -10.17 -13.20 2.15
C ILE A 81 -9.11 -12.52 1.27
N LYS A 82 -9.50 -12.09 0.06
CA LYS A 82 -8.60 -11.43 -0.89
C LYS A 82 -8.13 -10.10 -0.34
N ILE A 83 -9.04 -9.29 0.19
CA ILE A 83 -8.67 -8.04 0.86
C ILE A 83 -7.90 -8.30 2.15
N CYS A 84 -8.25 -9.32 2.95
CA CYS A 84 -7.46 -9.67 4.12
C CYS A 84 -5.99 -9.94 3.78
N ASN A 85 -5.73 -10.64 2.67
CA ASN A 85 -4.37 -10.94 2.21
C ASN A 85 -3.66 -9.69 1.68
N HIS A 86 -4.36 -8.84 0.92
CA HIS A 86 -3.84 -7.56 0.45
C HIS A 86 -3.48 -6.62 1.62
N LEU A 87 -4.32 -6.52 2.65
CA LEU A 87 -4.05 -5.69 3.83
C LEU A 87 -2.87 -6.22 4.65
N LYS A 88 -2.72 -7.56 4.77
CA LYS A 88 -1.52 -8.17 5.38
C LYS A 88 -0.25 -7.87 4.58
N GLU A 89 -0.34 -7.86 3.26
CA GLU A 89 0.77 -7.48 2.38
C GLU A 89 1.18 -6.02 2.63
N ILE A 90 0.23 -5.08 2.65
CA ILE A 90 0.49 -3.68 3.03
C ILE A 90 1.16 -3.59 4.40
N PHE A 91 0.73 -4.41 5.37
CA PHE A 91 1.32 -4.47 6.70
C PHE A 91 2.80 -4.89 6.68
N VAL A 92 3.17 -5.84 5.80
CA VAL A 92 4.57 -6.24 5.58
C VAL A 92 5.36 -5.09 4.97
N LEU A 93 4.79 -4.36 4.00
CA LEU A 93 5.44 -3.19 3.40
C LEU A 93 5.69 -2.08 4.45
N CYS A 94 4.74 -1.83 5.35
CA CYS A 94 4.93 -0.92 6.48
C CYS A 94 6.10 -1.34 7.37
N LYS A 95 6.21 -2.64 7.71
CA LYS A 95 7.36 -3.16 8.48
C LYS A 95 8.69 -2.95 7.76
N ILE A 96 8.72 -3.14 6.44
CA ILE A 96 9.93 -2.88 5.63
C ILE A 96 10.34 -1.40 5.72
N CYS A 97 9.40 -0.46 5.66
CA CYS A 97 9.67 0.96 5.86
C CYS A 97 10.21 1.25 7.28
N LEU A 98 9.61 0.66 8.32
CA LEU A 98 10.06 0.86 9.71
C LEU A 98 11.43 0.25 10.00
N TRP A 99 11.81 -0.84 9.36
CA TRP A 99 13.15 -1.42 9.50
C TRP A 99 14.23 -0.63 8.74
N ASN A 100 13.83 0.18 7.76
CA ASN A 100 14.73 0.90 6.87
C ASN A 100 14.31 2.37 6.77
N ILE A 101 14.24 3.03 7.94
CA ILE A 101 13.79 4.42 8.08
C ILE A 101 14.58 5.33 7.11
N ASN A 102 13.87 6.26 6.46
CA ASN A 102 14.36 7.20 5.44
C ASN A 102 14.83 6.57 4.11
N LEU A 103 14.98 5.24 4.04
CA LEU A 103 15.36 4.56 2.81
C LEU A 103 14.14 4.13 1.99
N PHE A 104 13.06 3.74 2.65
CA PHE A 104 11.84 3.27 1.98
C PHE A 104 10.60 4.03 2.46
N TYR A 105 9.65 4.21 1.55
CA TYR A 105 8.37 4.86 1.84
C TYR A 105 7.25 4.28 0.97
N LEU A 106 6.00 4.53 1.38
CA LEU A 106 4.81 4.08 0.67
C LEU A 106 4.10 5.24 -0.02
N VAL A 107 3.54 4.95 -1.19
CA VAL A 107 2.60 5.83 -1.89
C VAL A 107 1.34 5.04 -2.20
N PHE A 108 0.20 5.58 -1.80
CA PHE A 108 -1.13 5.07 -2.13
C PHE A 108 -1.64 5.98 -3.25
N SER A 109 -1.94 5.42 -4.42
CA SER A 109 -2.36 6.20 -5.59
C SER A 109 -3.70 5.71 -6.11
N PRO A 110 -4.63 6.61 -6.49
CA PRO A 110 -5.91 6.21 -7.06
C PRO A 110 -5.79 5.71 -8.51
N TRP A 111 -4.68 6.07 -9.15
CA TRP A 111 -4.36 5.63 -10.50
C TRP A 111 -3.74 4.24 -10.41
N GLY A 112 -4.62 3.23 -10.39
CA GLY A 112 -4.23 1.84 -10.59
C GLY A 112 -3.24 1.70 -11.76
N GLY A 113 -2.26 0.81 -11.60
CA GLY A 113 -1.30 0.51 -12.67
C GLY A 113 -1.73 -0.75 -13.44
N PRO A 114 -1.59 -0.82 -14.78
CA PRO A 114 -1.70 -2.09 -15.49
C PRO A 114 -0.72 -3.11 -14.87
N ALA A 115 -1.11 -4.39 -14.77
CA ALA A 115 -0.29 -5.46 -14.17
C ALA A 115 1.12 -5.57 -14.77
N GLU A 116 1.31 -5.06 -15.99
CA GLU A 116 2.59 -4.93 -16.70
C GLU A 116 3.58 -3.98 -16.02
N MET A 117 3.16 -3.23 -15.01
CA MET A 117 3.95 -2.26 -14.26
C MET A 117 4.95 -2.86 -13.26
N TYR A 118 4.98 -4.18 -13.05
CA TYR A 118 6.08 -4.78 -12.28
C TYR A 118 7.42 -4.54 -12.99
N PRO A 119 8.49 -4.13 -12.28
CA PRO A 119 9.77 -3.86 -12.89
C PRO A 119 10.22 -5.03 -13.77
N TYR A 120 10.54 -4.78 -15.05
CA TYR A 120 10.93 -5.82 -16.00
C TYR A 120 12.18 -6.61 -15.55
N VAL A 121 13.00 -6.00 -14.68
CA VAL A 121 14.18 -6.62 -14.06
C VAL A 121 13.83 -7.75 -13.07
N ILE A 122 12.62 -7.73 -12.48
CA ILE A 122 12.19 -8.81 -11.57
C ILE A 122 11.78 -10.00 -12.43
N PRO A 123 12.32 -11.22 -12.22
CA PRO A 123 11.91 -12.42 -12.96
C PRO A 123 10.41 -12.67 -12.81
N LYS A 124 9.72 -13.08 -13.90
CA LYS A 124 8.25 -13.28 -13.92
C LYS A 124 7.72 -14.10 -12.74
N LYS A 125 8.42 -15.16 -12.34
CA LYS A 125 8.05 -16.03 -11.20
C LYS A 125 7.98 -15.33 -9.83
N TYR A 126 8.55 -14.13 -9.71
CA TYR A 126 8.54 -13.32 -8.49
C TYR A 126 7.62 -12.10 -8.59
N ARG A 127 6.93 -11.91 -9.72
CA ARG A 127 5.93 -10.85 -9.92
C ARG A 127 4.54 -11.31 -9.46
N PHE A 128 4.48 -12.11 -8.41
CA PHE A 128 3.23 -12.64 -7.89
C PHE A 128 2.63 -11.61 -6.93
N ASN A 129 1.31 -11.46 -6.99
CA ASN A 129 0.54 -10.74 -6.00
C ASN A 129 -0.13 -11.77 -5.09
N ILE A 130 -0.04 -11.59 -3.77
CA ILE A 130 -0.63 -12.53 -2.81
C ILE A 130 -2.15 -12.58 -2.97
N SER A 131 -2.76 -11.50 -3.47
CA SER A 131 -4.21 -11.40 -3.72
C SER A 131 -4.70 -12.30 -4.85
N ASP A 132 -3.80 -12.78 -5.73
CA ASP A 132 -4.10 -13.70 -6.82
C ASP A 132 -4.07 -15.18 -6.39
N ILE A 133 -3.70 -15.45 -5.13
CA ILE A 133 -3.66 -16.80 -4.57
C ILE A 133 -5.06 -17.11 -4.01
N ASP A 134 -5.85 -17.85 -4.79
CA ASP A 134 -7.06 -18.50 -4.30
C ASP A 134 -6.64 -19.67 -3.39
N ASP A 135 -6.91 -19.57 -2.09
CA ASP A 135 -6.95 -20.72 -1.17
C ASP A 135 -8.31 -21.44 -1.27
#